data_AF-A0A497FI83-F1
#
_entry.id   AF-A0A497FI83-F1
#
_cell.length_a   1.000
_cell.length_b   1.000
_cell.length_c   1.000
_cell.angle_alpha   90.00
_cell.angle_beta   90.00
_cell.angle_gamma   90.00
#
_symmetry.space_group_name_H-M   'P 1'
#
loop_
_entity.id
_entity.type
_entity.pdbx_description
1 polymer ?
#
loop_
_entity_poly.entity_id
_entity_poly.type
_entity_poly.pdbx_seq_one_letter_code
_entity_poly.pdbx_strand_id
1 'polypeptide(L)'
;DRSPWGEAEGEQWVTFEDYDGQIKSLQVEDVADLVFGGHWDESSWDYFFWVGGEGPEAHPFRAGSGSIADLYERLWINARSRLAATALAVGNYQTREEMERWTKSERLDVYALPVAQRMHLERLVESVVRAKEPDVDVYRLRLYKSAVLQIFAVMGSPHRWGNEAIRGLTEEEFRAWWLDTWEAKGLRRDVLEALYSELRKYIDTFVSRRLRERIRFLSKRLVSLR
;
A
#
# COMPACT_ATOMS: atom_id res chain seq x y z
N ASP A 1 -12.62 32.36 33.46
CA ASP A 1 -11.39 31.54 33.46
C ASP A 1 -10.95 31.25 32.05
N ARG A 2 -9.96 32.01 31.55
CA ARG A 2 -9.29 31.72 30.28
C ARG A 2 -8.27 30.63 30.57
N SER A 3 -8.32 29.52 29.86
CA SER A 3 -7.35 28.45 30.07
C SER A 3 -5.97 28.89 29.55
N PRO A 4 -4.86 28.52 30.21
CA PRO A 4 -3.49 28.92 29.84
C PRO A 4 -3.03 28.43 28.45
N TRP A 5 -3.87 27.68 27.73
CA TRP A 5 -3.60 27.20 26.37
C TRP A 5 -3.55 28.30 25.30
N GLY A 6 -4.07 29.51 25.58
CA GLY A 6 -4.10 30.64 24.64
C GLY A 6 -3.25 31.85 25.04
N GLU A 7 -2.32 31.72 25.98
CA GLU A 7 -1.52 32.86 26.49
C GLU A 7 -0.23 33.14 25.70
N ALA A 8 0.12 32.27 24.74
CA ALA A 8 1.22 32.53 23.81
C ALA A 8 0.70 33.32 22.61
N GLU A 9 0.48 34.64 22.77
CA GLU A 9 0.16 35.49 21.63
C GLU A 9 1.43 35.71 20.77
N GLY A 10 1.52 35.01 19.63
CA GLY A 10 2.51 35.27 18.59
C GLY A 10 2.95 34.02 17.82
N GLU A 11 3.35 34.20 16.55
CA GLU A 11 3.90 33.13 15.72
C GLU A 11 5.16 32.52 16.36
N GLN A 12 5.09 31.25 16.74
CA GLN A 12 6.21 30.50 17.30
C GLN A 12 6.65 29.39 16.36
N TRP A 13 7.94 29.10 16.33
CA TRP A 13 8.49 27.98 15.56
C TRP A 13 8.79 26.81 16.50
N VAL A 14 8.19 25.66 16.22
CA VAL A 14 8.42 24.42 16.96
C VAL A 14 9.18 23.45 16.09
N THR A 15 10.29 22.95 16.63
CA THR A 15 11.13 21.94 15.99
C THR A 15 10.78 20.55 16.49
N PHE A 16 10.65 19.59 15.58
CA PHE A 16 10.40 18.18 15.90
C PHE A 16 11.07 17.26 14.88
N GLU A 17 11.24 16.00 15.25
CA GLU A 17 11.76 14.95 14.36
C GLU A 17 10.58 14.18 13.76
N ASP A 18 10.53 14.09 12.43
CA ASP A 18 9.47 13.37 11.74
C ASP A 18 9.70 11.85 11.72
N TYR A 19 8.74 11.11 11.14
CA TYR A 19 8.82 9.65 11.04
C TYR A 19 10.03 9.15 10.24
N ASP A 20 10.54 9.98 9.32
CA ASP A 20 11.72 9.67 8.50
C ASP A 20 13.03 10.09 9.19
N GLY A 21 12.98 10.55 10.44
CA GLY A 21 14.12 10.99 11.24
C GLY A 21 14.65 12.37 10.84
N GLN A 22 13.86 13.18 10.12
CA GLN A 22 14.25 14.51 9.69
C GLN A 22 13.76 15.56 10.68
N ILE A 23 14.64 16.50 11.05
CA ILE A 23 14.27 17.62 11.90
C ILE A 23 13.53 18.66 11.04
N LYS A 24 12.25 18.88 11.34
CA LYS A 24 11.38 19.87 10.70
C LYS A 24 10.98 20.95 11.68
N SER A 25 10.61 22.11 11.15
CA SER A 25 10.18 23.27 11.93
C SER A 25 8.82 23.74 11.42
N LEU A 26 7.83 23.79 12.30
CA LEU A 26 6.49 24.28 12.00
C LEU A 26 6.25 25.60 12.69
N GLN A 27 5.59 26.50 11.98
CA GLN A 27 5.04 27.72 12.54
C GLN A 27 3.68 27.40 13.17
N VAL A 28 3.54 27.71 14.45
CA VAL A 28 2.32 27.49 15.24
C VAL A 28 1.91 28.79 15.92
N GLU A 29 0.60 29.05 15.98
CA GLU A 29 0.03 30.22 16.64
C GLU A 29 -0.16 29.93 18.14
N ASP A 30 -0.57 28.70 18.50
CA ASP A 30 -0.63 28.24 19.89
C ASP A 30 -0.39 26.73 20.04
N VAL A 31 -0.50 26.22 21.29
CA VAL A 31 -0.28 24.79 21.59
C VAL A 31 -1.37 23.89 20.99
N ALA A 32 -2.56 24.42 20.69
CA ALA A 32 -3.61 23.64 20.07
C ALA A 32 -3.33 23.34 18.60
N ASP A 33 -2.55 24.17 17.90
CA ASP A 33 -2.06 23.84 16.55
C ASP A 33 -1.17 22.59 16.55
N LEU A 34 -0.37 22.37 17.60
CA LEU A 34 0.47 21.17 17.74
C LEU A 34 -0.33 19.92 18.09
N VAL A 35 -1.39 20.06 18.88
CA VAL A 35 -2.14 18.93 19.44
C VAL A 35 -3.31 18.53 18.55
N PHE A 36 -3.92 19.49 17.86
CA PHE A 36 -5.16 19.34 17.12
C PHE A 36 -5.17 20.04 15.76
N GLY A 37 -4.16 20.86 15.46
CA GLY A 37 -3.95 21.41 14.13
C GLY A 37 -3.25 20.38 13.26
N GLY A 38 -3.46 20.46 11.96
CA GLY A 38 -2.61 19.70 11.08
C GLY A 38 -2.24 20.40 9.81
N HIS A 39 -1.02 20.03 9.46
CA HIS A 39 -0.15 20.66 8.52
C HIS A 39 0.03 19.68 7.38
N TRP A 40 -0.04 20.22 6.18
CA TRP A 40 0.15 19.45 4.97
C TRP A 40 1.52 18.76 5.01
N ASP A 41 1.56 17.46 4.70
CA ASP A 41 2.75 16.59 4.72
C ASP A 41 3.45 16.34 6.08
N GLU A 42 2.98 16.96 7.18
CA GLU A 42 3.68 16.87 8.48
C GLU A 42 2.80 16.33 9.63
N SER A 43 1.50 16.15 9.41
CA SER A 43 0.57 15.68 10.44
C SER A 43 -0.06 14.34 10.10
N SER A 44 -0.30 13.50 11.12
CA SER A 44 -1.03 12.24 11.00
C SER A 44 -2.45 12.50 10.48
N TRP A 45 -2.74 12.09 9.23
CA TRP A 45 -3.88 12.49 8.39
C TRP A 45 -5.32 12.36 8.99
N ASP A 46 -5.48 11.95 10.24
CA ASP A 46 -6.75 11.52 10.81
C ASP A 46 -7.23 12.29 12.07
N TYR A 47 -6.47 13.26 12.62
CA TYR A 47 -6.74 13.79 13.97
C TYR A 47 -6.79 15.31 14.15
N PHE A 48 -7.00 16.10 13.09
CA PHE A 48 -6.84 17.55 13.20
C PHE A 48 -7.82 18.42 12.38
N PHE A 49 -7.87 19.72 12.71
CA PHE A 49 -8.39 20.78 11.83
C PHE A 49 -7.24 21.39 11.02
N TRP A 50 -7.49 21.73 9.76
CA TRP A 50 -6.46 22.29 8.89
C TRP A 50 -6.05 23.70 9.35
N VAL A 51 -4.75 23.93 9.47
CA VAL A 51 -4.19 25.25 9.83
C VAL A 51 -3.31 25.72 8.66
N GLY A 52 -3.73 26.78 7.96
CA GLY A 52 -3.05 27.27 6.75
C GLY A 52 -3.92 28.14 5.84
N GLY A 53 -3.27 29.02 5.06
CA GLY A 53 -3.78 30.30 4.55
C GLY A 53 -4.96 30.37 3.58
N GLU A 54 -5.73 29.32 3.32
CA GLU A 54 -6.86 29.39 2.36
C GLU A 54 -8.18 28.72 2.82
N GLY A 55 -8.41 28.63 4.13
CA GLY A 55 -9.72 28.23 4.68
C GLY A 55 -10.20 29.19 5.77
N PRO A 56 -11.40 29.81 5.67
CA PRO A 56 -11.92 30.71 6.71
C PRO A 56 -12.40 30.02 8.00
N GLU A 57 -12.11 28.73 8.22
CA GLU A 57 -12.58 27.97 9.37
C GLU A 57 -11.47 27.00 9.80
N ALA A 58 -11.08 26.82 11.06
CA ALA A 58 -11.57 27.34 12.31
C ALA A 58 -10.49 27.10 13.38
N HIS A 59 -9.60 28.06 13.59
CA HIS A 59 -8.80 28.04 14.81
C HIS A 59 -9.77 28.28 15.98
N PRO A 60 -9.98 27.33 16.90
CA PRO A 60 -11.09 27.34 17.85
C PRO A 60 -11.05 28.55 18.79
N PHE A 61 -9.87 29.18 18.93
CA PHE A 61 -9.64 30.36 19.77
C PHE A 61 -9.76 31.69 19.02
N ARG A 62 -9.84 31.72 17.67
CA ARG A 62 -9.99 32.97 16.89
C ARG A 62 -11.40 33.53 16.91
N ALA A 63 -12.41 32.70 17.15
CA ALA A 63 -13.77 33.17 17.39
C ALA A 63 -13.86 33.66 18.84
N GLY A 64 -13.64 34.96 19.08
CA GLY A 64 -13.66 35.61 20.40
C GLY A 64 -14.98 35.54 21.20
N SER A 65 -15.82 34.54 20.96
CA SER A 65 -17.11 34.30 21.60
C SER A 65 -17.39 32.82 21.93
N GLY A 66 -16.39 31.93 21.90
CA GLY A 66 -16.57 30.52 22.27
C GLY A 66 -16.63 30.31 23.80
N SER A 67 -17.66 29.64 24.30
CA SER A 67 -17.67 29.16 25.68
C SER A 67 -16.71 27.97 25.84
N ILE A 68 -16.23 27.69 27.06
CA ILE A 68 -15.44 26.47 27.34
C ILE A 68 -16.20 25.21 26.92
N ALA A 69 -17.54 25.23 27.04
CA ALA A 69 -18.38 24.13 26.59
C ALA A 69 -18.33 23.96 25.06
N ASP A 70 -18.38 25.05 24.30
CA ASP A 70 -18.24 25.03 22.83
C ASP A 70 -16.88 24.47 22.40
N LEU A 71 -15.81 24.87 23.08
CA LEU A 71 -14.47 24.35 22.84
C LEU A 71 -14.38 22.86 23.17
N TYR A 72 -14.95 22.44 24.29
CA TYR A 72 -15.01 21.04 24.70
C TYR A 72 -15.81 20.18 23.71
N GLU A 73 -16.94 20.64 23.20
CA GLU A 73 -17.71 19.92 22.18
C GLU A 73 -16.93 19.83 20.86
N ARG A 74 -16.37 20.95 20.40
CA ARG A 74 -15.68 21.03 19.10
C ARG A 74 -14.36 20.27 19.05
N LEU A 75 -13.62 20.23 20.16
CA LEU A 75 -12.33 19.55 20.25
C LEU A 75 -12.48 18.13 20.79
N TRP A 76 -13.01 17.99 22.00
CA TRP A 76 -12.96 16.72 22.73
C TRP A 76 -14.03 15.73 22.28
N ILE A 77 -15.29 16.15 22.16
CA ILE A 77 -16.38 15.25 21.73
C ILE A 77 -16.17 14.83 20.28
N ASN A 78 -15.80 15.77 19.42
CA ASN A 78 -15.44 15.48 18.03
C ASN A 78 -14.25 14.53 17.92
N ALA A 79 -13.14 14.77 18.62
CA ALA A 79 -11.98 13.87 18.59
C ALA A 79 -12.35 12.47 19.09
N ARG A 80 -13.06 12.35 20.21
CA ARG A 80 -13.51 11.07 20.76
C ARG A 80 -14.44 10.32 19.81
N SER A 81 -15.39 11.03 19.20
CA SER A 81 -16.36 10.43 18.26
C SER A 81 -15.67 10.01 16.97
N ARG A 82 -14.71 10.81 16.48
CA ARG A 82 -13.89 10.49 15.31
C ARG A 82 -12.97 9.33 15.57
N LEU A 83 -12.26 9.24 16.70
CA LEU A 83 -11.43 8.07 17.06
C LEU A 83 -12.18 6.74 16.94
N ALA A 84 -13.42 6.70 17.45
CA ALA A 84 -14.27 5.51 17.31
C ALA A 84 -14.72 5.28 15.85
N ALA A 85 -15.04 6.35 15.12
CA ALA A 85 -15.40 6.28 13.71
C ALA A 85 -14.21 6.00 12.79
N THR A 86 -12.98 6.33 13.18
CA THR A 86 -11.74 6.11 12.42
C THR A 86 -11.44 4.62 12.36
N ALA A 87 -11.65 3.86 13.43
CA ALA A 87 -11.58 2.40 13.36
C ALA A 87 -12.60 1.82 12.37
N LEU A 88 -13.78 2.43 12.24
CA LEU A 88 -14.78 2.05 11.24
C LEU A 88 -14.49 2.61 9.84
N ALA A 89 -13.78 3.74 9.73
CA ALA A 89 -13.41 4.38 8.47
C ALA A 89 -12.14 3.77 7.85
N VAL A 90 -11.17 3.40 8.68
CA VAL A 90 -10.09 2.46 8.34
C VAL A 90 -10.68 1.07 8.14
N GLY A 91 -11.70 0.72 8.94
CA GLY A 91 -12.54 -0.45 8.73
C GLY A 91 -13.32 -0.42 7.40
N ASN A 92 -13.55 0.74 6.77
CA ASN A 92 -14.27 0.87 5.49
C ASN A 92 -13.53 0.23 4.30
N TYR A 93 -12.41 -0.46 4.54
CA TYR A 93 -11.94 -1.44 3.58
C TYR A 93 -12.82 -2.69 3.50
N GLN A 94 -13.66 -2.97 4.50
CA GLN A 94 -14.56 -4.12 4.59
C GLN A 94 -15.91 -3.68 5.18
N THR A 95 -16.99 -4.00 4.49
CA THR A 95 -18.36 -3.86 5.01
C THR A 95 -18.57 -4.75 6.24
N ARG A 96 -19.55 -4.42 7.09
CA ARG A 96 -19.92 -5.26 8.24
C ARG A 96 -20.15 -6.73 7.85
N GLU A 97 -20.79 -6.95 6.71
CA GLU A 97 -21.07 -8.28 6.18
C GLU A 97 -19.79 -9.04 5.80
N GLU A 98 -18.77 -8.35 5.27
CA GLU A 98 -17.45 -8.91 4.98
C GLU A 98 -16.65 -9.20 6.26
N MET A 99 -16.81 -8.38 7.31
CA MET A 99 -16.19 -8.62 8.62
C MET A 99 -16.77 -9.86 9.32
N GLU A 100 -18.09 -10.06 9.23
CA GLU A 100 -18.78 -11.23 9.79
C GLU A 100 -18.51 -12.49 8.95
N ARG A 101 -18.34 -12.35 7.63
CA ARG A 101 -18.07 -13.46 6.70
C ARG A 101 -17.07 -13.06 5.63
N TRP A 102 -15.82 -13.46 5.83
CA TRP A 102 -14.73 -13.18 4.89
C TRP A 102 -14.98 -13.67 3.46
N THR A 103 -15.77 -14.74 3.28
CA THR A 103 -16.12 -15.31 1.96
C THR A 103 -16.97 -14.38 1.11
N LYS A 104 -17.57 -13.35 1.70
CA LYS A 104 -18.34 -12.34 0.97
C LYS A 104 -17.45 -11.21 0.46
N SER A 105 -16.18 -11.16 0.86
CA SER A 105 -15.28 -10.10 0.42
C SER A 105 -14.71 -10.39 -0.97
N GLU A 106 -15.24 -9.68 -1.97
CA GLU A 106 -14.70 -9.75 -3.33
C GLU A 106 -13.26 -9.24 -3.41
N ARG A 107 -12.86 -8.34 -2.50
CA ARG A 107 -11.48 -7.85 -2.40
C ARG A 107 -10.53 -8.96 -1.98
N LEU A 108 -10.99 -9.83 -1.07
CA LEU A 108 -10.22 -11.00 -0.70
C LEU A 108 -10.04 -11.94 -1.89
N ASP A 109 -11.04 -12.17 -2.73
CA ASP A 109 -10.89 -13.00 -3.93
C ASP A 109 -9.83 -12.43 -4.90
N VAL A 110 -9.83 -11.11 -5.10
CA VAL A 110 -8.84 -10.41 -5.93
C VAL A 110 -7.42 -10.55 -5.37
N TYR A 111 -7.27 -10.62 -4.04
CA TYR A 111 -5.97 -10.79 -3.38
C TYR A 111 -5.54 -12.27 -3.27
N ALA A 112 -6.47 -13.16 -2.93
CA ALA A 112 -6.22 -14.57 -2.70
C ALA A 112 -5.76 -15.28 -3.97
N LEU A 113 -6.33 -14.91 -5.13
CA LEU A 113 -5.98 -15.50 -6.42
C LEU A 113 -4.47 -15.36 -6.77
N PRO A 114 -3.86 -14.16 -6.82
CA PRO A 114 -2.45 -14.04 -7.14
C PRO A 114 -1.55 -14.68 -6.07
N VAL A 115 -1.96 -14.71 -4.81
CA VAL A 115 -1.23 -15.40 -3.74
C VAL A 115 -1.24 -16.92 -3.95
N ALA A 116 -2.40 -17.51 -4.26
CA ALA A 116 -2.52 -18.93 -4.55
C ALA A 116 -1.72 -19.32 -5.79
N GLN A 117 -1.77 -18.50 -6.85
CA GLN A 117 -0.97 -18.69 -8.06
C GLN A 117 0.54 -18.62 -7.77
N ARG A 118 0.97 -17.66 -6.95
CA ARG A 118 2.37 -17.54 -6.48
C ARG A 118 2.82 -18.81 -5.78
N MET A 119 2.07 -19.28 -4.78
CA MET A 119 2.39 -20.49 -4.03
C MET A 119 2.44 -21.73 -4.95
N HIS A 120 1.53 -21.81 -5.93
CA HIS A 120 1.54 -22.89 -6.89
C HIS A 120 2.78 -22.86 -7.79
N LEU A 121 3.16 -21.68 -8.33
CA LEU A 121 4.39 -21.52 -9.09
C LEU A 121 5.61 -21.89 -8.26
N GLU A 122 5.72 -21.42 -7.02
CA GLU A 122 6.84 -21.76 -6.14
C GLU A 122 6.99 -23.28 -5.92
N ARG A 123 5.87 -24.01 -5.82
CA ARG A 123 5.87 -25.49 -5.73
C ARG A 123 6.32 -26.16 -7.03
N LEU A 124 5.85 -25.67 -8.19
CA LEU A 124 6.28 -26.19 -9.49
C LEU A 124 7.78 -25.96 -9.71
N VAL A 125 8.26 -24.75 -9.40
CA VAL A 125 9.69 -24.42 -9.45
C VAL A 125 10.49 -25.39 -8.59
N GLU A 126 10.05 -25.62 -7.35
CA GLU A 126 10.75 -26.54 -6.47
C GLU A 126 10.82 -27.96 -7.03
N SER A 127 9.73 -28.45 -7.63
CA SER A 127 9.71 -29.76 -8.28
C SER A 127 10.70 -29.84 -9.44
N VAL A 128 10.73 -28.82 -10.32
CA VAL A 128 11.61 -28.80 -11.51
C VAL A 128 13.07 -28.65 -11.10
N VAL A 129 13.37 -27.75 -10.16
CA VAL A 129 14.73 -27.52 -9.67
C VAL A 129 15.27 -28.78 -9.00
N ARG A 130 14.51 -29.41 -8.09
CA ARG A 130 14.99 -30.63 -7.39
C ARG A 130 15.17 -31.82 -8.33
N ALA A 131 14.45 -31.88 -9.45
CA ALA A 131 14.64 -32.92 -10.45
C ALA A 131 15.98 -32.76 -11.22
N LYS A 132 16.43 -31.52 -11.45
CA LYS A 132 17.67 -31.22 -12.21
C LYS A 132 18.88 -30.98 -11.31
N GLU A 133 18.64 -30.52 -10.10
CA GLU A 133 19.63 -30.18 -9.10
C GLU A 133 19.15 -30.68 -7.72
N PRO A 134 19.32 -31.99 -7.43
CA PRO A 134 18.81 -32.60 -6.20
C PRO A 134 19.38 -31.98 -4.91
N ASP A 135 20.66 -31.60 -4.95
CA ASP A 135 21.41 -31.04 -3.82
C ASP A 135 21.43 -29.50 -3.80
N VAL A 136 20.40 -28.86 -4.39
CA VAL A 136 20.27 -27.40 -4.36
C VAL A 136 20.14 -26.91 -2.90
N ASP A 137 20.87 -25.86 -2.53
CA ASP A 137 20.71 -25.24 -1.23
C ASP A 137 19.46 -24.36 -1.18
N VAL A 138 19.03 -24.04 0.04
CA VAL A 138 17.80 -23.29 0.30
C VAL A 138 17.86 -21.88 -0.31
N TYR A 139 19.04 -21.25 -0.33
CA TYR A 139 19.20 -19.90 -0.86
C TYR A 139 19.06 -19.88 -2.39
N ARG A 140 19.78 -20.75 -3.11
CA ARG A 140 19.62 -20.91 -4.57
C ARG A 140 18.20 -21.34 -4.95
N LEU A 141 17.59 -22.24 -4.19
CA LEU A 141 16.18 -22.61 -4.40
C LEU A 141 15.25 -21.41 -4.27
N ARG A 142 15.48 -20.52 -3.29
CA ARG A 142 14.71 -19.28 -3.14
C ARG A 142 14.95 -18.32 -4.30
N LEU A 143 16.18 -18.23 -4.81
CA LEU A 143 16.49 -17.43 -5.99
C LEU A 143 15.79 -17.95 -7.25
N TYR A 144 15.75 -19.26 -7.50
CA TYR A 144 14.96 -19.83 -8.61
C TYR A 144 13.47 -19.49 -8.49
N LYS A 145 12.91 -19.57 -7.27
CA LYS A 145 11.52 -19.16 -7.00
C LYS A 145 11.32 -17.68 -7.35
N SER A 146 12.21 -16.80 -6.88
CA SER A 146 12.17 -15.38 -7.20
C SER A 146 12.29 -15.09 -8.71
N ALA A 147 13.12 -15.86 -9.43
CA ALA A 147 13.31 -15.72 -10.87
C ALA A 147 12.02 -15.95 -11.65
N VAL A 148 11.29 -17.02 -11.34
CA VAL A 148 10.01 -17.33 -11.99
C VAL A 148 8.91 -16.35 -11.57
N LEU A 149 8.90 -15.92 -10.31
CA LEU A 149 7.96 -14.91 -9.85
C LEU A 149 8.18 -13.55 -10.51
N GLN A 150 9.41 -13.21 -10.90
CA GLN A 150 9.69 -12.01 -11.69
C GLN A 150 8.99 -12.06 -13.05
N ILE A 151 9.06 -13.20 -13.76
CA ILE A 151 8.34 -13.38 -15.04
C ILE A 151 6.84 -13.15 -14.82
N PHE A 152 6.28 -13.83 -13.82
CA PHE A 152 4.86 -13.71 -13.49
C PHE A 152 4.47 -12.27 -13.13
N ALA A 153 5.32 -11.54 -12.41
CA ALA A 153 5.10 -10.15 -12.04
C ALA A 153 5.14 -9.20 -13.24
N VAL A 154 6.16 -9.32 -14.10
CA VAL A 154 6.32 -8.47 -15.29
C VAL A 154 5.14 -8.63 -16.25
N MET A 155 4.78 -9.89 -16.54
CA MET A 155 3.68 -10.20 -17.46
C MET A 155 2.31 -9.90 -16.87
N GLY A 156 2.14 -10.10 -15.55
CA GLY A 156 0.86 -9.92 -14.87
C GLY A 156 0.64 -8.53 -14.27
N SER A 157 1.63 -7.63 -14.27
CA SER A 157 1.51 -6.33 -13.62
C SER A 157 0.48 -5.43 -14.34
N PRO A 158 -0.49 -4.85 -13.63
CA PRO A 158 -1.33 -3.82 -14.22
C PRO A 158 -0.67 -2.42 -14.23
N HIS A 159 0.30 -2.21 -13.34
CA HIS A 159 0.96 -0.92 -13.18
C HIS A 159 2.14 -0.81 -14.15
N ARG A 160 2.25 0.33 -14.82
CA ARG A 160 3.29 0.60 -15.83
C ARG A 160 4.62 1.03 -15.21
N TRP A 161 4.55 1.71 -14.06
CA TRP A 161 5.73 2.25 -13.40
C TRP A 161 6.73 1.16 -13.01
N GLY A 162 8.00 1.40 -13.34
CA GLY A 162 9.13 0.52 -13.00
C GLY A 162 9.38 -0.67 -13.93
N ASN A 163 8.51 -0.94 -14.93
CA ASN A 163 8.68 -2.08 -15.85
C ASN A 163 8.71 -1.66 -17.34
N GLU A 164 8.86 -0.38 -17.64
CA GLU A 164 8.76 0.13 -19.03
C GLU A 164 9.86 -0.42 -19.93
N ALA A 165 11.11 -0.44 -19.44
CA ALA A 165 12.24 -1.00 -20.17
C ALA A 165 12.04 -2.49 -20.51
N ILE A 166 11.48 -3.27 -19.57
CA ILE A 166 11.27 -4.71 -19.73
C ILE A 166 10.11 -4.99 -20.68
N ARG A 167 9.09 -4.14 -20.71
CA ARG A 167 7.92 -4.29 -21.61
C ARG A 167 8.19 -3.93 -23.06
N GLY A 168 9.21 -3.12 -23.31
CA GLY A 168 9.66 -2.82 -24.68
C GLY A 168 10.40 -3.97 -25.35
N LEU A 169 10.83 -4.97 -24.58
CA LEU A 169 11.54 -6.13 -25.10
C LEU A 169 10.58 -7.08 -25.82
N THR A 170 11.06 -7.66 -26.91
CA THR A 170 10.47 -8.86 -27.52
C THR A 170 10.55 -10.05 -26.56
N GLU A 171 9.80 -11.12 -26.83
CA GLU A 171 9.82 -12.30 -25.97
C GLU A 171 11.22 -12.95 -25.90
N GLU A 172 11.92 -12.97 -27.03
CA GLU A 172 13.27 -13.50 -27.17
C GLU A 172 14.28 -12.66 -26.39
N GLU A 173 14.21 -11.33 -26.52
CA GLU A 173 15.07 -10.39 -25.78
C GLU A 173 14.81 -10.47 -24.28
N PHE A 174 13.53 -10.55 -23.86
CA PHE A 174 13.17 -10.70 -22.47
C PHE A 174 13.71 -12.02 -21.89
N ARG A 175 13.57 -13.12 -22.64
CA ARG A 175 14.09 -14.43 -22.22
C ARG A 175 15.61 -14.40 -22.08
N ALA A 176 16.33 -13.85 -23.05
CA ALA A 176 17.78 -13.74 -23.02
C ALA A 176 18.25 -12.91 -21.81
N TRP A 177 17.68 -11.70 -21.65
CA TRP A 177 17.95 -10.83 -20.52
C TRP A 177 17.68 -11.52 -19.17
N TRP A 178 16.56 -12.24 -19.07
CA TRP A 178 16.18 -12.94 -17.84
C TRP A 178 17.17 -14.06 -17.52
N LEU A 179 17.54 -14.88 -18.51
CA LEU A 179 18.55 -15.94 -18.34
C LEU A 179 19.88 -15.37 -17.84
N ASP A 180 20.39 -14.33 -18.51
CA ASP A 180 21.68 -13.73 -18.18
C ASP A 180 21.66 -13.08 -16.78
N THR A 181 20.56 -12.41 -16.42
CA THR A 181 20.39 -11.75 -15.12
C THR A 181 20.44 -12.74 -13.95
N TRP A 182 19.79 -13.90 -14.11
CA TRP A 182 19.70 -14.89 -13.06
C TRP A 182 20.90 -15.83 -13.03
N GLU A 183 21.52 -16.08 -14.18
CA GLU A 183 22.82 -16.76 -14.27
C GLU A 183 23.92 -15.95 -13.56
N ALA A 184 23.96 -14.64 -13.76
CA ALA A 184 24.89 -13.75 -13.05
C ALA A 184 24.71 -13.75 -11.52
N LYS A 185 23.53 -14.17 -11.02
CA LYS A 185 23.24 -14.36 -9.58
C LYS A 185 23.62 -15.75 -9.07
N GLY A 186 24.29 -16.57 -9.89
CA GLY A 186 24.78 -17.90 -9.52
C GLY A 186 23.78 -19.03 -9.73
N LEU A 187 22.74 -18.83 -10.56
CA LEU A 187 21.81 -19.88 -10.95
C LEU A 187 22.29 -20.60 -12.22
N ARG A 188 21.97 -21.88 -12.35
CA ARG A 188 22.39 -22.66 -13.51
C ARG A 188 21.50 -22.38 -14.72
N ARG A 189 22.10 -22.04 -15.85
CA ARG A 189 21.38 -21.71 -17.09
C ARG A 189 20.48 -22.83 -17.59
N ASP A 190 20.92 -24.09 -17.51
CA ASP A 190 20.14 -25.25 -17.95
C ASP A 190 18.86 -25.47 -17.13
N VAL A 191 18.88 -25.11 -15.84
CA VAL A 191 17.71 -25.13 -14.96
C VAL A 191 16.79 -23.94 -15.27
N LEU A 192 17.36 -22.75 -15.48
CA LEU A 192 16.59 -21.56 -15.84
C LEU A 192 15.83 -21.73 -17.17
N GLU A 193 16.48 -22.32 -18.19
CA GLU A 193 15.83 -22.61 -19.47
C GLU A 193 14.67 -23.60 -19.35
N ALA A 194 14.84 -24.63 -18.52
CA ALA A 194 13.77 -25.57 -18.20
C ALA A 194 12.62 -24.87 -17.47
N LEU A 195 12.91 -24.06 -16.45
CA LEU A 195 11.89 -23.29 -15.73
C LEU A 195 11.13 -22.36 -16.66
N TYR A 196 11.82 -21.65 -17.55
CA TYR A 196 11.18 -20.75 -18.51
C TYR A 196 10.25 -21.54 -19.45
N SER A 197 10.75 -22.61 -20.08
CA SER A 197 9.98 -23.40 -21.04
C SER A 197 8.78 -24.13 -20.40
N GLU A 198 8.99 -24.81 -19.27
CA GLU A 198 7.97 -25.63 -18.61
C GLU A 198 6.90 -24.78 -17.93
N LEU A 199 7.28 -23.65 -17.32
CA LEU A 199 6.36 -22.85 -16.51
C LEU A 199 5.68 -21.72 -17.29
N ARG A 200 6.16 -21.37 -18.50
CA ARG A 200 5.55 -20.31 -19.31
C ARG A 200 4.05 -20.50 -19.51
N LYS A 201 3.62 -21.71 -19.89
CA LYS A 201 2.20 -22.02 -20.11
C LYS A 201 1.34 -21.80 -18.86
N TYR A 202 1.86 -22.13 -17.68
CA TYR A 202 1.18 -21.91 -16.42
C TYR A 202 1.10 -20.41 -16.10
N ILE A 203 2.21 -19.68 -16.31
CA ILE A 203 2.28 -18.23 -16.13
C ILE A 203 1.25 -17.53 -17.02
N ASP A 204 1.19 -17.85 -18.31
CA ASP A 204 0.25 -17.24 -19.26
C ASP A 204 -1.21 -17.50 -18.84
N THR A 205 -1.50 -18.73 -18.40
CA THR A 205 -2.81 -19.10 -17.87
C THR A 205 -3.16 -18.28 -16.63
N PHE A 206 -2.20 -18.11 -15.71
CA PHE A 206 -2.41 -17.37 -14.46
C PHE A 206 -2.59 -15.87 -14.69
N VAL A 207 -1.79 -15.28 -15.58
CA VAL A 207 -1.91 -13.88 -16.01
C VAL A 207 -3.27 -13.63 -16.65
N SER A 208 -3.69 -14.50 -17.57
CA SER A 208 -5.00 -14.41 -18.23
C SER A 208 -6.16 -14.51 -17.23
N ARG A 209 -6.06 -15.40 -16.24
CA ARG A 209 -7.05 -15.53 -15.17
C ARG A 209 -7.09 -14.28 -14.29
N ARG A 210 -5.94 -13.75 -13.89
CA ARG A 210 -5.83 -12.53 -13.07
C ARG A 210 -6.45 -11.32 -13.77
N LEU A 211 -6.20 -11.16 -15.08
CA LEU A 211 -6.78 -10.09 -15.89
C LEU A 211 -8.31 -10.20 -15.95
N ARG A 212 -8.85 -11.40 -16.22
CA ARG A 212 -10.30 -11.64 -16.25
C ARG A 212 -10.97 -11.33 -14.91
N GLU A 213 -10.38 -11.76 -13.81
CA GLU A 213 -10.92 -11.51 -12.47
C GLU A 213 -10.90 -10.02 -12.11
N ARG A 214 -9.84 -9.30 -12.51
CA ARG A 214 -9.79 -7.86 -12.34
C ARG A 214 -10.84 -7.13 -13.18
N ILE A 215 -11.04 -7.53 -14.44
CA ILE A 215 -12.10 -6.97 -15.29
C ILE A 215 -13.47 -7.24 -14.66
N ARG A 216 -13.74 -8.47 -14.20
CA ARG A 216 -14.97 -8.84 -13.50
C ARG A 216 -15.22 -7.94 -12.29
N PHE A 217 -14.21 -7.72 -11.46
CA PHE A 217 -14.28 -6.83 -10.31
C PHE A 217 -14.58 -5.38 -10.71
N LEU A 218 -13.90 -4.84 -11.73
CA LEU A 218 -14.13 -3.48 -12.22
C LEU A 218 -15.53 -3.32 -12.82
N SER A 219 -15.99 -4.27 -13.62
CA SER A 219 -17.33 -4.26 -14.22
C SER A 219 -18.43 -4.26 -13.17
N LYS A 220 -18.30 -5.07 -12.10
CA LYS A 220 -19.26 -5.06 -10.99
C LYS A 220 -19.32 -3.70 -10.29
N ARG A 221 -18.16 -3.09 -10.03
CA ARG A 221 -18.11 -1.75 -9.41
C ARG A 221 -18.75 -0.67 -10.29
N LEU A 222 -18.52 -0.71 -11.60
CA LEU A 222 -19.12 0.23 -12.54
C LEU A 222 -20.65 0.09 -12.62
N VAL A 223 -21.16 -1.15 -12.54
CA VAL A 223 -22.61 -1.40 -12.50
C VAL A 223 -23.21 -0.97 -11.17
N SER A 224 -22.52 -1.15 -10.03
CA SER A 224 -23.02 -0.70 -8.72
C SER A 224 -23.04 0.82 -8.53
N LEU A 225 -22.42 1.58 -9.44
CA LEU A 225 -22.41 3.05 -9.43
C LEU A 225 -23.53 3.66 -10.30
N ARG A 226 -24.32 2.84 -10.99
CA ARG A 226 -25.55 3.24 -11.71
C ARG A 226 -26.78 2.88 -10.89
#